data_AF-M1EK65-F1
#
_entry.id   AF-M1EK65-F1
#
_cell.length_a   1.000
_cell.length_b   1.000
_cell.length_c   1.000
_cell.angle_alpha   90.00
_cell.angle_beta   90.00
_cell.angle_gamma   90.00
#
_symmetry.space_group_name_H-M   'P 1'
#
loop_
_entity.id
_entity.type
_entity.pdbx_description
1 polymer ?
#
loop_
_entity_poly.entity_id
_entity_poly.type
_entity_poly.pdbx_seq_one_letter_code
_entity_poly.pdbx_strand_id
1 'polypeptide(L)'
;VHAYIISSLKKEMPSVFGKENKKKELVNNLAEIYGRIEREHQISPGDFPNLKRMQDQLQAQDFSKFQPLKSKLLEVVDDMLAHDIAQLMVLV
;
A
#
# COMPACT_ATOMS: atom_id res chain seq x y z
N VAL A 1 -3.61 -6.35 -1.26
CA VAL A 1 -2.54 -5.62 -1.99
C VAL A 1 -2.19 -4.24 -1.40
N HIS A 2 -3.14 -3.32 -1.22
CA HIS A 2 -2.87 -1.95 -0.74
C HIS A 2 -2.13 -1.90 0.62
N ALA A 3 -2.51 -2.75 1.57
CA ALA A 3 -1.83 -2.86 2.86
C ALA A 3 -0.34 -3.25 2.73
N TYR A 4 -0.01 -4.16 1.80
CA TYR A 4 1.37 -4.55 1.52
C TYR A 4 2.17 -3.39 0.93
N ILE A 5 1.59 -2.62 0.01
CA ILE A 5 2.23 -1.44 -0.57
C ILE A 5 2.55 -0.42 0.52
N ILE A 6 1.55 -0.02 1.33
CA ILE A 6 1.72 0.99 2.39
C ILE A 6 2.72 0.51 3.44
N SER A 7 2.66 -0.76 3.83
CA SER A 7 3.63 -1.36 4.74
C SER A 7 5.05 -1.33 4.19
N SER A 8 5.24 -1.75 2.94
CA SER A 8 6.57 -1.76 2.30
C SER A 8 7.15 -0.36 2.23
N LEU A 9 6.34 0.64 1.86
CA LEU A 9 6.75 2.05 1.88
C LEU A 9 7.12 2.51 3.29
N LYS A 10 6.32 2.15 4.31
CA LYS A 10 6.61 2.49 5.70
C LYS A 10 7.89 1.84 6.22
N LYS A 11 8.16 0.59 5.82
CA LYS A 11 9.35 -0.18 6.22
C LYS A 11 10.64 0.43 5.66
N GLU A 12 10.59 1.00 4.46
CA GLU A 12 11.74 1.66 3.84
C GLU A 12 11.94 3.13 4.25
N MET A 13 11.03 3.72 5.01
CA MET A 13 11.13 5.11 5.45
C MET A 13 12.12 5.29 6.61
N PRO A 14 13.03 6.28 6.55
CA PRO A 14 13.92 6.60 7.65
C PRO A 14 13.16 7.30 8.79
N SER A 15 13.51 6.98 10.03
CA SER A 15 12.82 7.52 11.21
C SER A 15 13.15 8.99 11.50
N VAL A 16 14.37 9.46 11.16
CA VAL A 16 14.93 10.72 11.68
C VAL A 16 15.30 11.75 10.61
N PHE A 17 15.95 11.38 9.51
CA PHE A 17 16.42 12.33 8.49
C PHE A 17 16.26 11.78 7.07
N GLY A 18 16.18 12.64 6.05
CA GLY A 18 16.11 12.23 4.65
C GLY A 18 14.73 11.71 4.18
N LYS A 19 13.67 11.93 4.96
CA LYS A 19 12.30 11.45 4.70
C LYS A 19 11.76 11.89 3.33
N GLU A 20 11.94 13.16 2.96
CA GLU A 20 11.47 13.66 1.66
C GLU A 20 12.20 13.03 0.48
N ASN A 21 13.53 12.90 0.56
CA ASN A 21 14.31 12.28 -0.50
C ASN A 21 13.94 10.80 -0.65
N LYS A 22 13.84 10.07 0.46
CA LYS A 22 13.45 8.66 0.42
C LYS A 22 12.00 8.49 -0.07
N LYS A 23 11.08 9.38 0.32
CA LYS A 23 9.71 9.36 -0.22
C LYS A 23 9.71 9.51 -1.74
N LYS A 24 10.43 10.50 -2.29
CA LYS A 24 10.53 10.70 -3.75
C LYS A 24 11.13 9.47 -4.44
N GLU A 25 12.18 8.90 -3.87
CA GLU A 25 12.80 7.66 -4.36
C GLU A 25 11.80 6.48 -4.38
N LEU A 26 11.07 6.26 -3.28
CA LEU A 26 10.08 5.17 -3.17
C LEU A 26 8.91 5.33 -4.14
N VAL A 27 8.44 6.57 -4.35
CA VAL A 27 7.38 6.86 -5.33
C VAL A 27 7.89 6.59 -6.75
N ASN A 28 9.11 7.02 -7.07
CA ASN A 28 9.70 6.78 -8.39
C ASN A 28 9.95 5.29 -8.65
N ASN A 29 10.37 4.55 -7.62
CA ASN A 29 10.64 3.11 -7.67
C ASN A 29 9.41 2.25 -7.37
N LEU A 30 8.20 2.81 -7.37
CA LEU A 30 6.97 2.08 -7.02
C LEU A 30 6.74 0.84 -7.90
N ALA A 31 7.18 0.87 -9.15
CA ALA A 31 7.07 -0.27 -10.07
C ALA A 31 7.90 -1.48 -9.59
N GLU A 32 9.09 -1.22 -9.08
CA GLU A 32 9.95 -2.26 -8.52
C GLU A 32 9.37 -2.80 -7.21
N ILE A 33 8.80 -1.91 -6.38
CA ILE A 33 8.09 -2.31 -5.15
C ILE A 33 6.91 -3.23 -5.48
N TYR A 34 6.16 -2.94 -6.54
CA TYR A 34 5.06 -3.80 -6.99
C TYR A 34 5.57 -5.17 -7.41
N GLY A 35 6.60 -5.23 -8.24
CA GLY A 35 7.20 -6.51 -8.67
C GLY A 35 7.78 -7.32 -7.50
N ARG A 36 8.29 -6.66 -6.45
CA ARG A 36 8.71 -7.33 -5.22
C ARG A 36 7.51 -7.92 -4.48
N ILE A 37 6.45 -7.13 -4.25
CA ILE A 37 5.23 -7.56 -3.57
C ILE A 37 4.54 -8.70 -4.34
N GLU A 38 4.50 -8.61 -5.67
CA GLU A 38 3.96 -9.64 -6.57
C GLU A 38 4.64 -10.99 -6.31
N ARG A 39 5.98 -11.03 -6.28
CA ARG A 39 6.74 -12.26 -6.05
C ARG A 39 6.70 -12.74 -4.60
N GLU A 40 6.82 -11.83 -3.64
CA GLU A 40 6.87 -12.18 -2.21
C GLU A 40 5.51 -12.69 -1.69
N HIS A 41 4.41 -12.15 -2.19
CA HIS A 41 3.06 -12.47 -1.73
C HIS A 41 2.20 -13.21 -2.76
N GLN A 42 2.76 -13.55 -3.93
CA GLN A 42 2.06 -14.25 -5.02
C GLN A 42 0.76 -13.55 -5.45
N ILE A 43 0.76 -12.21 -5.42
CA ILE A 43 -0.39 -11.40 -5.82
C ILE A 43 -0.39 -11.26 -7.34
N SER A 44 -1.54 -11.37 -7.99
CA SER A 44 -1.61 -11.21 -9.44
C SER A 44 -1.37 -9.75 -9.85
N PRO A 45 -0.69 -9.48 -10.97
CA PRO A 45 -0.42 -8.11 -11.41
C PRO A 45 -1.69 -7.30 -11.66
N GLY A 46 -2.82 -7.95 -11.96
CA GLY A 46 -4.13 -7.32 -12.14
C GLY A 46 -4.76 -6.78 -10.84
N ASP A 47 -4.31 -7.23 -9.66
CA ASP A 47 -4.79 -6.72 -8.37
C ASP A 47 -4.13 -5.38 -8.01
N PHE A 48 -3.03 -5.01 -8.68
CA PHE A 48 -2.35 -3.77 -8.36
C PHE A 48 -3.06 -2.56 -8.95
N PRO A 49 -3.17 -1.46 -8.19
CA PRO A 49 -3.75 -0.23 -8.70
C PRO A 49 -2.85 0.37 -9.78
N ASN A 50 -3.40 1.26 -10.60
CA ASN A 50 -2.63 1.92 -11.65
C ASN A 50 -1.43 2.69 -11.04
N LEU A 51 -0.23 2.37 -11.55
CA LEU A 51 1.03 2.91 -11.04
C LEU A 51 1.03 4.44 -10.97
N LYS A 52 0.63 5.11 -12.06
CA LYS A 52 0.64 6.57 -12.17
C LYS A 52 -0.29 7.20 -11.13
N ARG A 53 -1.53 6.69 -11.03
CA ARG A 53 -2.51 7.18 -10.06
C ARG A 53 -2.03 6.98 -8.62
N MET A 54 -1.42 5.84 -8.31
CA MET A 54 -0.86 5.60 -6.99
C MET A 54 0.34 6.52 -6.71
N GLN A 55 1.22 6.78 -7.68
CA GLN A 55 2.32 7.73 -7.53
C GLN A 55 1.82 9.13 -7.18
N ASP A 56 0.85 9.66 -7.92
CA ASP A 56 0.24 10.97 -7.66
C ASP A 56 -0.39 11.05 -6.25
N GLN A 57 -1.13 10.02 -5.86
CA GLN A 57 -1.72 9.95 -4.51
C GLN A 57 -0.64 9.92 -3.42
N LEU A 58 0.39 9.11 -3.59
CA LEU A 58 1.48 8.98 -2.62
C LEU A 58 2.33 10.26 -2.51
N GLN A 59 2.49 11.04 -3.58
CA GLN A 59 3.17 12.34 -3.52
C GLN A 59 2.48 13.31 -2.56
N ALA A 60 1.16 13.26 -2.42
CA ALA A 60 0.41 14.10 -1.49
C ALA A 60 0.41 13.59 -0.03
N GLN A 61 0.86 12.35 0.23
CA GLN A 61 0.77 11.71 1.55
C GLN A 61 2.06 11.80 2.37
N ASP A 62 1.97 11.83 3.70
CA ASP A 62 3.13 11.74 4.59
C ASP A 62 3.35 10.29 5.04
N PHE A 63 4.40 9.66 4.50
CA PHE A 63 4.71 8.26 4.78
C PHE A 63 5.15 8.03 6.23
N SER A 64 5.53 9.07 6.96
CA SER A 64 5.83 8.97 8.40
C SER A 64 4.59 8.54 9.19
N LYS A 65 3.40 8.91 8.72
CA LYS A 65 2.11 8.58 9.34
C LYS A 65 1.58 7.21 8.95
N PHE A 66 2.20 6.55 7.96
CA PHE A 66 1.79 5.21 7.58
C PHE A 66 2.02 4.24 8.73
N GLN A 67 1.06 3.34 8.93
CA GLN A 67 1.19 2.30 9.94
C GLN A 67 2.05 1.16 9.40
N PRO A 68 2.98 0.61 10.20
CA PRO A 68 3.65 -0.63 9.83
C PRO A 68 2.62 -1.76 9.73
N LEU A 69 2.90 -2.81 8.94
CA LEU A 69 2.04 -4.00 8.91
C LEU A 69 1.83 -4.51 10.34
N LYS A 70 0.61 -4.40 10.84
CA LYS A 70 0.19 -5.08 12.05
C LYS A 70 -0.51 -6.35 11.58
N SER A 71 -0.08 -7.51 12.06
CA SER A 71 -0.72 -8.80 11.72
C SER A 71 -2.22 -8.79 12.00
N LYS A 72 -2.66 -8.02 13.03
CA LYS A 72 -4.08 -7.77 13.35
C LYS A 72 -4.87 -6.96 12.31
N LEU A 73 -4.20 -6.14 11.49
CA LEU A 73 -4.89 -5.34 10.46
C LEU A 73 -5.17 -6.15 9.19
N LEU A 74 -4.48 -7.28 8.97
CA LEU A 74 -4.90 -8.24 7.94
C LEU A 74 -6.27 -8.85 8.31
N GLU A 75 -6.50 -9.16 9.59
CA GLU A 75 -7.81 -9.63 10.07
C GLU A 75 -8.90 -8.56 9.91
N VAL A 76 -8.59 -7.28 10.17
CA VAL A 76 -9.54 -6.17 9.96
C VAL A 76 -9.82 -5.92 8.47
N VAL A 77 -8.86 -6.17 7.58
CA VAL A 77 -9.10 -6.07 6.13
C VAL A 77 -9.97 -7.23 5.63
N ASP A 78 -9.80 -8.46 6.15
CA ASP A 78 -10.74 -9.57 5.90
C ASP A 78 -12.15 -9.24 6.43
N ASP A 79 -12.25 -8.62 7.61
CA ASP A 79 -13.53 -8.23 8.21
C ASP A 79 -14.22 -7.07 7.46
N MET A 80 -13.45 -6.13 6.92
CA MET A 80 -13.95 -5.01 6.10
C MET A 80 -14.33 -5.47 4.68
N LEU A 81 -13.62 -6.45 4.10
CA LEU A 81 -14.04 -7.11 2.86
C LEU A 81 -15.31 -7.93 3.06
N ALA A 82 -15.48 -8.57 4.22
CA ALA A 82 -16.69 -9.34 4.55
C ALA A 82 -17.91 -8.45 4.85
N HIS A 83 -17.72 -7.31 5.54
CA HIS A 83 -18.84 -6.50 6.03
C HIS A 83 -19.14 -5.23 5.19
N ASP A 84 -18.14 -4.56 4.59
CA ASP A 84 -18.36 -3.32 3.81
C ASP A 84 -18.55 -3.55 2.30
N ILE A 85 -18.10 -4.68 1.73
CA ILE A 85 -18.46 -5.06 0.33
C ILE A 85 -19.87 -5.66 0.27
N ALA A 86 -20.33 -6.34 1.33
CA ALA A 86 -21.70 -6.86 1.40
C ALA A 86 -22.76 -5.74 1.32
N GLN A 87 -22.47 -4.54 1.84
CA GLN A 87 -23.38 -3.39 1.72
C GLN A 87 -23.39 -2.73 0.34
N LEU A 88 -22.32 -2.89 -0.47
CA LEU A 88 -22.30 -2.43 -1.86
C LEU A 88 -22.97 -3.41 -2.84
N MET A 89 -23.23 -4.66 -2.43
CA MET A 89 -23.98 -5.66 -3.21
C MET A 89 -25.47 -5.76 -2.87
N VAL A 90 -25.98 -4.96 -1.93
CA VAL A 90 -27.42 -4.90 -1.57
C VAL A 90 -28.12 -3.67 -2.22
N LEU A 91 -27.48 -3.06 -3.21
CA LEU A 91 -28.05 -2.00 -4.06
C LEU A 91 -27.93 -2.33 -5.56
N VAL A 92 -28.10 -3.61 -5.90
CA VAL A 92 -28.53 -4.08 -7.23
C VAL A 92 -29.73 -4.99 -7.06
#